data_AF-A0A7X7RKJ1-F1
#
_entry.id   AF-A0A7X7RKJ1-F1
#
_cell.length_a   1.000
_cell.length_b   1.000
_cell.length_c   1.000
_cell.angle_alpha   90.00
_cell.angle_beta   90.00
_cell.angle_gamma   90.00
#
_symmetry.space_group_name_H-M   'P 1'
#
loop_
_entity.id
_entity.type
_entity.pdbx_description
1 polymer ?
#
loop_
_entity_poly.entity_id
_entity_poly.type
_entity_poly.pdbx_seq_one_letter_code
_entity_poly.pdbx_strand_id
1 'polypeptide(L)'
;CSFMQEIAEYPLIMCTTLLEYCYLAQDYDFVRKRLAAFADVLDFYREQYAEPNGLLNNLDKWCVVEWPASMRDGYDVDLTEGRPCLSKHNVINAYYLGAIKCLNKVAGMIGVKPYLAPEQTQNLQQTFVQAFYAPEQHLFRDSVSSDHVSLPGNVIAWWFELFPERAGVERLKQMIREKRLSQSLFFITFPMFCALSREGEDELMHALLTDENAWLKMLAQGATRTFEGWSKDLKRNASLFHLTLSYGAAFLTDWDIREIFRF
;
A
#
# COMPACT_ATOMS: atom_id res chain seq x y z
N CYS A 1 21.80 11.12 -17.13
CA CYS A 1 21.21 11.64 -15.89
C CYS A 1 19.85 10.99 -15.71
N SER A 2 19.69 10.09 -14.75
CA SER A 2 18.34 9.75 -14.29
C SER A 2 17.82 11.00 -13.58
N PHE A 3 16.70 11.56 -14.05
CA PHE A 3 16.00 12.57 -13.27
C PHE A 3 15.63 11.96 -11.92
N MET A 4 15.77 12.73 -10.84
CA MET A 4 15.38 12.28 -9.51
C MET A 4 13.85 12.13 -9.51
N GLN A 5 13.36 10.89 -9.40
CA GLN A 5 11.94 10.61 -9.24
C GLN A 5 11.61 10.60 -7.76
N GLU A 6 10.85 11.60 -7.30
CA GLU A 6 10.37 11.67 -5.92
C GLU A 6 8.93 11.14 -5.86
N ILE A 7 8.80 9.85 -5.49
CA ILE A 7 7.52 9.16 -5.36
C ILE A 7 7.03 9.29 -3.92
N ALA A 8 5.80 9.79 -3.76
CA ALA A 8 5.21 10.13 -2.47
C ALA A 8 4.97 8.92 -1.57
N GLU A 9 4.77 7.72 -2.12
CA GLU A 9 4.52 6.52 -1.33
C GLU A 9 5.80 5.91 -0.74
N TYR A 10 6.97 6.07 -1.39
CA TYR A 10 8.19 5.36 -0.98
C TYR A 10 8.66 5.67 0.44
N PRO A 11 8.73 6.94 0.89
CA PRO A 11 9.11 7.25 2.28
C PRO A 11 8.15 6.63 3.31
N LEU A 12 6.87 6.52 2.97
CA LEU A 12 5.85 5.91 3.84
C LEU A 12 5.97 4.39 3.86
N ILE A 13 6.23 3.76 2.71
CA ILE A 13 6.54 2.32 2.59
C ILE A 13 7.77 1.97 3.42
N MET A 14 8.77 2.85 3.54
CA MET A 14 9.93 2.55 4.40
C MET A 14 9.52 2.23 5.85
N CYS A 15 8.45 2.84 6.39
CA CYS A 15 7.98 2.52 7.75
C CYS A 15 7.48 1.06 7.86
N THR A 16 6.90 0.50 6.78
CA THR A 16 6.49 -0.92 6.77
C THR A 16 7.71 -1.83 6.75
N THR A 17 8.76 -1.47 6.01
CA THR A 17 10.03 -2.22 5.99
C THR A 17 10.78 -2.14 7.31
N LEU A 18 10.70 -1.02 8.04
CA LEU A 18 11.27 -0.92 9.39
C LEU A 18 10.56 -1.87 10.35
N LEU A 19 9.22 -1.93 10.29
CA LEU A 19 8.44 -2.86 11.10
C LEU A 19 8.82 -4.31 10.79
N GLU A 20 8.89 -4.66 9.52
CA GLU A 20 9.33 -5.98 9.06
C GLU A 20 10.74 -6.33 9.59
N TYR A 21 11.70 -5.39 9.45
CA TYR A 21 13.05 -5.54 9.98
C TYR A 21 13.05 -5.75 11.50
N CYS A 22 12.24 -5.01 12.26
CA CYS A 22 12.13 -5.19 13.70
C CYS A 22 11.68 -6.60 14.08
N TYR A 23 10.70 -7.15 13.34
CA TYR A 23 10.20 -8.51 13.56
C TYR A 23 11.24 -9.58 13.20
N LEU A 24 11.90 -9.43 12.06
CA LEU A 24 12.82 -10.44 11.52
C LEU A 24 14.17 -10.43 12.22
N ALA A 25 14.79 -9.25 12.34
CA ALA A 25 16.15 -9.12 12.83
C ALA A 25 16.23 -8.96 14.35
N GLN A 26 15.19 -8.40 14.97
CA GLN A 26 15.15 -8.06 16.40
C GLN A 26 16.35 -7.20 16.86
N ASP A 27 17.02 -6.49 15.94
CA ASP A 27 18.10 -5.56 16.23
C ASP A 27 17.53 -4.21 16.70
N TYR A 28 17.01 -4.22 17.92
CA TYR A 28 16.36 -3.04 18.52
C TYR A 28 17.35 -1.89 18.77
N ASP A 29 18.65 -2.16 18.84
CA ASP A 29 19.66 -1.11 18.99
C ASP A 29 19.88 -0.34 17.69
N PHE A 30 19.89 -1.03 16.54
CA PHE A 30 19.83 -0.36 15.24
C PHE A 30 18.56 0.49 15.12
N VAL A 31 17.41 -0.09 15.45
CA VAL A 31 16.11 0.58 15.34
C VAL A 31 16.06 1.84 16.20
N ARG A 32 16.51 1.79 17.47
CA ARG A 32 16.58 2.97 18.35
C ARG A 32 17.42 4.10 17.75
N LYS A 33 18.51 3.79 17.06
CA LYS A 33 19.39 4.77 16.40
C LYS A 33 18.80 5.36 15.11
N ARG A 34 17.68 4.82 14.62
CA ARG A 34 17.05 5.22 13.35
C ARG A 34 15.65 5.76 13.53
N LEU A 35 14.95 5.41 14.61
CA LEU A 35 13.54 5.76 14.83
C LEU A 35 13.26 7.25 14.64
N ALA A 36 14.13 8.13 15.15
CA ALA A 36 13.98 9.57 14.99
C ALA A 36 13.93 9.99 13.51
N ALA A 37 14.79 9.43 12.66
CA ALA A 37 14.78 9.74 11.22
C ALA A 37 13.50 9.27 10.52
N PHE A 38 12.87 8.19 10.98
CA PHE A 38 11.56 7.77 10.47
C PHE A 38 10.43 8.67 10.97
N ALA A 39 10.52 9.17 12.21
CA ALA A 39 9.59 10.18 12.72
C ALA A 39 9.71 11.49 11.94
N ASP A 40 10.94 11.93 11.61
CA ASP A 40 11.20 13.13 10.79
C ASP A 40 10.54 13.03 9.42
N VAL A 41 10.46 11.84 8.82
CA VAL A 41 9.70 11.60 7.59
C VAL A 41 8.22 11.88 7.81
N LEU A 42 7.61 11.33 8.86
CA LEU A 42 6.18 11.57 9.14
C LEU A 42 5.90 13.03 9.50
N ASP A 43 6.80 13.69 10.23
CA ASP A 43 6.72 15.12 10.55
C ASP A 43 6.76 15.96 9.27
N PHE A 44 7.62 15.63 8.31
CA PHE A 44 7.64 16.28 7.00
C PHE A 44 6.28 16.17 6.28
N TYR A 45 5.68 14.98 6.22
CA TYR A 45 4.37 14.82 5.56
C TYR A 45 3.28 15.62 6.29
N ARG A 46 3.30 15.61 7.63
CA ARG A 46 2.38 16.42 8.44
C ARG A 46 2.53 17.91 8.13
N GLU A 47 3.75 18.41 8.15
CA GLU A 47 4.03 19.85 8.05
C GLU A 47 3.83 20.40 6.65
N GLN A 48 4.13 19.60 5.62
CA GLN A 48 4.04 20.05 4.24
C GLN A 48 2.67 19.79 3.60
N TYR A 49 1.97 18.71 3.98
CA TYR A 49 0.79 18.25 3.23
C TYR A 49 -0.46 18.08 4.08
N ALA A 50 -0.36 17.96 5.41
CA ALA A 50 -1.55 17.74 6.21
C ALA A 50 -2.38 19.03 6.36
N GLU A 51 -3.66 18.92 6.06
CA GLU A 51 -4.66 19.93 6.39
C GLU A 51 -4.97 19.95 7.90
N PRO A 52 -5.75 20.91 8.43
CA PRO A 52 -6.09 20.97 9.86
C PRO A 52 -6.74 19.70 10.44
N ASN A 53 -7.34 18.86 9.59
CA ASN A 53 -7.92 17.57 9.97
C ASN A 53 -6.91 16.40 9.94
N GLY A 54 -5.65 16.66 9.58
CA GLY A 54 -4.56 15.69 9.54
C GLY A 54 -4.45 14.88 8.24
N LEU A 55 -5.40 15.02 7.30
CA LEU A 55 -5.31 14.34 6.00
C LEU A 55 -4.39 15.12 5.06
N LEU A 56 -3.61 14.36 4.29
CA LEU A 56 -2.68 14.87 3.28
C LEU A 56 -3.43 15.35 2.04
N ASN A 57 -3.00 16.49 1.51
CA ASN A 57 -3.48 17.07 0.25
C ASN A 57 -2.36 17.91 -0.40
N ASN A 58 -2.54 18.32 -1.67
CA ASN A 58 -1.62 19.20 -2.40
C ASN A 58 -0.16 18.72 -2.41
N LEU A 59 0.07 17.45 -2.76
CA LEU A 59 1.41 16.87 -2.77
C LEU A 59 2.20 17.36 -3.99
N ASP A 60 3.38 17.92 -3.75
CA ASP A 60 4.34 18.30 -4.79
C ASP A 60 5.15 17.10 -5.32
N LYS A 61 5.10 15.96 -4.63
CA LYS A 61 5.69 14.68 -5.03
C LYS A 61 4.74 13.86 -5.90
N TRP A 62 5.31 12.99 -6.74
CA TRP A 62 4.51 12.14 -7.62
C TRP A 62 3.82 11.03 -6.83
N CYS A 63 2.49 11.03 -6.83
CA CYS A 63 1.69 9.93 -6.32
C CYS A 63 1.51 8.89 -7.44
N VAL A 64 1.96 7.67 -7.22
CA VAL A 64 1.95 6.62 -8.25
C VAL A 64 0.68 5.78 -8.19
N VAL A 65 0.22 5.44 -6.97
CA VAL A 65 -0.86 4.47 -6.67
C VAL A 65 -0.58 3.06 -7.18
N GLU A 66 -0.41 2.90 -8.48
CA GLU A 66 0.08 1.70 -9.15
C GLU A 66 0.70 2.09 -10.50
N TRP A 67 1.56 1.22 -11.04
CA TRP A 67 2.30 1.48 -12.27
C TRP A 67 2.32 0.26 -13.20
N PRO A 68 2.01 0.42 -14.51
CA PRO A 68 1.64 1.64 -15.21
C PRO A 68 0.20 2.12 -14.92
N ALA A 69 -0.19 3.27 -15.47
CA ALA A 69 -1.52 3.86 -15.28
C ALA A 69 -2.69 2.90 -15.61
N SER A 70 -2.50 1.99 -16.57
CA SER A 70 -3.51 0.97 -16.92
C SER A 70 -3.79 -0.04 -15.80
N MET A 71 -2.94 -0.11 -14.78
CA MET A 71 -3.09 -1.00 -13.62
C MET A 71 -3.77 -0.30 -12.43
N ARG A 72 -4.16 0.98 -12.59
CA ARG A 72 -4.77 1.77 -11.53
C ARG A 72 -6.28 1.56 -11.40
N ASP A 73 -6.87 0.66 -12.18
CA ASP A 73 -8.32 0.42 -12.16
C ASP A 73 -9.16 1.68 -12.41
N GLY A 74 -8.69 2.53 -13.34
CA GLY A 74 -9.37 3.79 -13.65
C GLY A 74 -9.29 4.85 -12.55
N TYR A 75 -8.38 4.72 -11.57
CA TYR A 75 -8.18 5.69 -10.48
C TYR A 75 -8.32 7.13 -10.96
N ASP A 76 -9.25 7.87 -10.37
CA ASP A 76 -9.80 9.07 -10.99
C ASP A 76 -9.16 10.39 -10.49
N VAL A 77 -7.89 10.30 -10.11
CA VAL A 77 -7.06 11.42 -9.69
C VAL A 77 -6.00 11.71 -10.74
N ASP A 78 -5.69 12.98 -10.98
CA ASP A 78 -4.55 13.35 -11.83
C ASP A 78 -3.23 13.01 -11.11
N LEU A 79 -2.64 11.90 -11.55
CA LEU A 79 -1.38 11.33 -11.05
C LEU A 79 -0.29 11.41 -12.13
N THR A 80 -0.33 12.45 -12.96
CA THR A 80 0.65 12.67 -14.03
C THR A 80 2.03 12.96 -13.44
N GLU A 81 3.04 12.20 -13.86
CA GLU A 81 4.44 12.42 -13.44
C GLU A 81 4.89 13.85 -13.77
N GLY A 82 5.61 14.49 -12.84
CA GLY A 82 6.10 15.85 -12.99
C GLY A 82 5.05 16.95 -12.75
N ARG A 83 3.87 16.60 -12.23
CA ARG A 83 2.86 17.55 -11.77
C ARG A 83 2.52 17.32 -10.29
N PRO A 84 2.21 18.38 -9.53
CA PRO A 84 1.66 18.23 -8.20
C PRO A 84 0.32 17.48 -8.22
N CYS A 85 0.10 16.60 -7.25
CA CYS A 85 -1.19 15.98 -6.99
C CYS A 85 -2.03 16.91 -6.09
N LEU A 86 -2.97 17.63 -6.70
CA LEU A 86 -3.80 18.64 -6.02
C LEU A 86 -5.06 18.06 -5.36
N SER A 87 -5.36 16.78 -5.62
CA SER A 87 -6.55 16.12 -5.11
C SER A 87 -6.24 15.35 -3.83
N LYS A 88 -7.08 15.52 -2.81
CA LYS A 88 -7.06 14.69 -1.61
C LYS A 88 -7.58 13.30 -1.97
N HIS A 89 -6.71 12.30 -1.90
CA HIS A 89 -7.01 10.95 -2.37
C HIS A 89 -6.66 9.87 -1.33
N ASN A 90 -7.33 8.73 -1.44
CA ASN A 90 -7.36 7.71 -0.38
C ASN A 90 -6.02 6.98 -0.21
N VAL A 91 -5.30 6.66 -1.29
CA VAL A 91 -4.10 5.81 -1.23
C VAL A 91 -2.99 6.45 -0.40
N ILE A 92 -2.65 7.71 -0.69
CA ILE A 92 -1.55 8.38 0.03
C ILE A 92 -1.90 8.60 1.50
N ASN A 93 -3.18 8.90 1.78
CA ASN A 93 -3.67 9.04 3.15
C ASN A 93 -3.69 7.71 3.90
N ALA A 94 -4.04 6.61 3.24
CA ALA A 94 -3.98 5.27 3.81
C ALA A 94 -2.52 4.84 4.08
N TYR A 95 -1.58 5.13 3.17
CA TYR A 95 -0.15 4.92 3.42
C TYR A 95 0.38 5.75 4.59
N TYR A 96 -0.04 7.01 4.72
CA TYR A 96 0.41 7.87 5.81
C TYR A 96 -0.08 7.36 7.17
N LEU A 97 -1.37 7.01 7.26
CA LEU A 97 -1.93 6.40 8.47
C LEU A 97 -1.29 5.02 8.75
N GLY A 98 -1.03 4.23 7.71
CA GLY A 98 -0.32 2.97 7.80
C GLY A 98 1.11 3.12 8.32
N ALA A 99 1.85 4.12 7.85
CA ALA A 99 3.19 4.42 8.30
C ALA A 99 3.23 4.85 9.77
N ILE A 100 2.25 5.63 10.22
CA ILE A 100 2.04 5.96 11.65
C ILE A 100 1.79 4.69 12.46
N LYS A 101 0.88 3.81 12.02
CA LYS A 101 0.59 2.54 12.69
C LYS A 101 1.84 1.66 12.79
N CYS A 102 2.62 1.56 11.72
CA CYS A 102 3.89 0.84 11.71
C CYS A 102 4.88 1.42 12.73
N LEU A 103 5.09 2.74 12.73
CA LEU A 103 6.05 3.37 13.63
C LEU A 103 5.62 3.27 15.10
N ASN A 104 4.32 3.35 15.38
CA ASN A 104 3.75 3.10 16.71
C ASN A 104 3.97 1.66 17.18
N LYS A 105 3.79 0.68 16.29
CA LYS A 105 4.05 -0.74 16.59
C LYS A 105 5.53 -0.99 16.86
N VAL A 106 6.43 -0.42 16.04
CA VAL A 106 7.88 -0.43 16.27
C VAL A 106 8.23 0.16 17.63
N ALA A 107 7.65 1.32 17.97
CA ALA A 107 7.87 1.98 19.25
C ALA A 107 7.49 1.06 20.43
N GLY A 108 6.35 0.37 20.32
CA GLY A 108 5.92 -0.64 21.30
C GLY A 108 6.90 -1.79 21.46
N MET A 109 7.43 -2.33 20.35
CA MET A 109 8.41 -3.43 20.36
C MET A 109 9.72 -3.06 21.09
N ILE A 110 10.17 -1.80 20.98
CA ILE A 110 11.44 -1.35 21.57
C ILE A 110 11.29 -0.64 22.92
N GLY A 111 10.05 -0.49 23.42
CA GLY A 111 9.72 0.08 24.72
C GLY A 111 9.78 1.61 24.79
N VAL A 112 9.44 2.31 23.70
CA VAL A 112 9.40 3.79 23.68
C VAL A 112 7.98 4.30 23.39
N LYS A 113 7.78 5.61 23.57
CA LYS A 113 6.49 6.24 23.30
C LYS A 113 6.14 6.14 21.80
N PRO A 114 4.86 5.93 21.45
CA PRO A 114 4.43 5.95 20.05
C PRO A 114 4.62 7.34 19.43
N TYR A 115 4.70 7.39 18.09
CA TYR A 115 4.79 8.65 17.34
C TYR A 115 3.53 9.50 17.51
N LEU A 116 2.35 8.89 17.38
CA LEU A 116 1.07 9.48 17.78
C LEU A 116 0.44 8.64 18.89
N ALA A 117 -0.17 9.30 19.87
CA ALA A 117 -0.92 8.61 20.91
C ALA A 117 -2.11 7.82 20.29
N PRO A 118 -2.56 6.71 20.91
CA PRO A 118 -3.63 5.88 20.35
C PRO A 118 -4.90 6.66 19.99
N GLU A 119 -5.31 7.61 20.82
CA GLU A 119 -6.48 8.46 20.55
C GLU A 119 -6.28 9.37 19.32
N GLN A 120 -5.05 9.86 19.08
CA GLN A 120 -4.73 10.69 17.92
C GLN A 120 -4.73 9.84 16.64
N THR A 121 -4.17 8.63 16.69
CA THR A 121 -4.21 7.68 15.57
C THR A 121 -5.66 7.29 15.24
N GLN A 122 -6.48 7.03 16.26
CA GLN A 122 -7.89 6.70 16.07
C GLN A 122 -8.68 7.86 15.46
N ASN A 123 -8.46 9.10 15.91
CA ASN A 123 -9.10 10.29 15.35
C ASN A 123 -8.73 10.52 13.88
N LEU A 124 -7.46 10.30 13.52
CA LEU A 124 -7.01 10.39 12.13
C LEU A 124 -7.65 9.29 11.26
N GLN A 125 -7.77 8.06 11.79
CA GLN A 125 -8.49 6.97 11.12
C GLN A 125 -9.96 7.32 10.90
N GLN A 126 -10.64 7.88 11.90
CA GLN A 126 -12.03 8.32 11.75
C GLN A 126 -12.16 9.42 10.68
N THR A 127 -11.21 10.36 10.64
CA THR A 127 -11.19 11.41 9.62
C THR A 127 -10.98 10.83 8.22
N PHE A 128 -10.10 9.84 8.07
CA PHE A 128 -9.93 9.09 6.82
C PHE A 128 -11.23 8.42 6.38
N VAL A 129 -11.89 7.69 7.29
CA VAL A 129 -13.16 7.01 7.00
C VAL A 129 -14.24 8.02 6.59
N GLN A 130 -14.39 9.11 7.34
CA GLN A 130 -15.37 10.16 7.03
C GLN A 130 -15.14 10.80 5.66
N ALA A 131 -13.88 10.98 5.25
CA ALA A 131 -13.55 11.60 3.97
C ALA A 131 -13.83 10.68 2.77
N PHE A 132 -13.45 9.40 2.87
CA PHE A 132 -13.37 8.52 1.71
C PHE A 132 -14.41 7.40 1.68
N TYR A 133 -14.92 6.93 2.82
CA TYR A 133 -15.82 5.77 2.85
C TYR A 133 -17.19 6.14 2.27
N ALA A 134 -17.67 5.35 1.31
CA ALA A 134 -19.02 5.45 0.74
C ALA A 134 -19.88 4.33 1.33
N PRO A 135 -20.79 4.62 2.30
CA PRO A 135 -21.58 3.60 2.97
C PRO A 135 -22.42 2.74 2.03
N GLU A 136 -23.00 3.34 0.98
CA GLU A 136 -23.83 2.64 0.00
C GLU A 136 -23.04 1.63 -0.86
N GLN A 137 -21.73 1.84 -1.01
CA GLN A 137 -20.84 0.94 -1.76
C GLN A 137 -20.07 -0.02 -0.85
N HIS A 138 -20.07 0.24 0.46
CA HIS A 138 -19.18 -0.36 1.46
C HIS A 138 -17.69 -0.27 1.08
N LEU A 139 -17.28 0.73 0.31
CA LEU A 139 -15.91 0.88 -0.19
C LEU A 139 -15.45 2.33 -0.08
N PHE A 140 -14.14 2.54 -0.15
CA PHE A 140 -13.52 3.86 -0.18
C PHE A 140 -13.48 4.41 -1.60
N ARG A 141 -13.96 5.63 -1.76
CA ARG A 141 -13.81 6.45 -2.96
C ARG A 141 -12.35 6.84 -3.13
N ASP A 142 -11.90 6.94 -4.36
CA ASP A 142 -10.50 7.27 -4.68
C ASP A 142 -10.13 8.68 -4.21
N SER A 143 -11.06 9.63 -4.31
CA SER A 143 -10.88 11.00 -3.88
C SER A 143 -12.09 11.54 -3.12
N VAL A 144 -11.96 12.74 -2.56
CA VAL A 144 -13.09 13.48 -1.98
C VAL A 144 -13.94 14.20 -3.04
N SER A 145 -13.54 14.16 -4.31
CA SER A 145 -14.13 14.94 -5.40
C SER A 145 -15.10 14.15 -6.28
N SER A 146 -15.21 12.85 -6.08
CA SER A 146 -15.95 11.92 -6.92
C SER A 146 -16.41 10.69 -6.14
N ASP A 147 -17.25 9.86 -6.76
CA ASP A 147 -17.74 8.59 -6.20
C ASP A 147 -17.09 7.35 -6.82
N HIS A 148 -16.01 7.54 -7.60
CA HIS A 148 -15.27 6.43 -8.19
C HIS A 148 -14.56 5.59 -7.13
N VAL A 149 -14.55 4.28 -7.33
CA VAL A 149 -13.96 3.31 -6.44
C VAL A 149 -13.05 2.39 -7.24
N SER A 150 -11.80 2.30 -6.80
CA SER A 150 -10.79 1.44 -7.41
C SER A 150 -10.31 0.33 -6.47
N LEU A 151 -9.78 -0.74 -7.06
CA LEU A 151 -9.12 -1.82 -6.34
C LEU A 151 -7.88 -1.31 -5.56
N PRO A 152 -6.95 -0.53 -6.14
CA PRO A 152 -5.78 0.00 -5.42
C PRO A 152 -6.11 0.72 -4.11
N GLY A 153 -7.03 1.68 -4.15
CA GLY A 153 -7.40 2.47 -2.96
C GLY A 153 -7.93 1.62 -1.81
N ASN A 154 -8.76 0.64 -2.15
CA ASN A 154 -9.39 -0.23 -1.16
C ASN A 154 -8.45 -1.31 -0.62
N VAL A 155 -7.53 -1.84 -1.45
CA VAL A 155 -6.50 -2.79 -1.00
C VAL A 155 -5.58 -2.14 0.04
N ILE A 156 -5.09 -0.92 -0.20
CA ILE A 156 -4.21 -0.24 0.77
C ILE A 156 -4.97 0.06 2.06
N ALA A 157 -6.22 0.51 1.97
CA ALA A 157 -7.06 0.74 3.15
C ALA A 157 -7.31 -0.57 3.94
N TRP A 158 -7.50 -1.69 3.26
CA TRP A 158 -7.65 -3.00 3.92
C TRP A 158 -6.34 -3.48 4.55
N TRP A 159 -5.21 -3.31 3.87
CA TRP A 159 -3.91 -3.71 4.40
C TRP A 159 -3.61 -3.04 5.75
N PHE A 160 -3.96 -1.76 5.90
CA PHE A 160 -3.80 -1.02 7.15
C PHE A 160 -5.02 -1.05 8.09
N GLU A 161 -5.98 -1.96 7.87
CA GLU A 161 -7.15 -2.19 8.75
C GLU A 161 -7.97 -0.91 8.97
N LEU A 162 -8.30 -0.21 7.88
CA LEU A 162 -9.03 1.06 7.90
C LEU A 162 -10.53 0.93 7.65
N PHE A 163 -11.00 -0.24 7.20
CA PHE A 163 -12.43 -0.49 6.98
C PHE A 163 -13.22 -0.30 8.29
N PRO A 164 -14.30 0.51 8.29
CA PRO A 164 -15.11 0.71 9.49
C PRO A 164 -16.02 -0.50 9.80
N GLU A 165 -16.27 -1.36 8.82
CA GLU A 165 -17.16 -2.49 8.94
C GLU A 165 -16.70 -3.69 8.10
N ARG A 166 -17.08 -4.90 8.53
CA ARG A 166 -16.70 -6.15 7.86
C ARG A 166 -17.30 -6.28 6.45
N ALA A 167 -18.47 -5.70 6.22
CA ALA A 167 -19.15 -5.74 4.92
C ALA A 167 -18.25 -5.20 3.79
N GLY A 168 -17.47 -4.15 4.06
CA GLY A 168 -16.55 -3.59 3.07
C GLY A 168 -15.35 -4.49 2.76
N VAL A 169 -14.85 -5.21 3.75
CA VAL A 169 -13.80 -6.24 3.53
C VAL A 169 -14.33 -7.38 2.65
N GLU A 170 -15.55 -7.84 2.89
CA GLU A 170 -16.17 -8.87 2.04
C GLU A 170 -16.43 -8.36 0.61
N ARG A 171 -16.85 -7.09 0.48
CA ARG A 171 -17.05 -6.45 -0.81
C ARG A 171 -15.74 -6.31 -1.60
N LEU A 172 -14.66 -5.92 -0.94
CA LEU A 172 -13.33 -5.87 -1.54
C LEU A 172 -12.85 -7.26 -1.98
N LYS A 173 -13.09 -8.29 -1.16
CA LYS A 173 -12.75 -9.67 -1.55
C LYS A 173 -13.53 -10.16 -2.77
N GLN A 174 -14.79 -9.75 -2.95
CA GLN A 174 -15.53 -9.99 -4.20
C GLN A 174 -14.85 -9.29 -5.39
N MET A 175 -14.49 -8.02 -5.23
CA MET A 175 -13.77 -7.25 -6.25
C MET A 175 -12.42 -7.89 -6.63
N ILE A 176 -11.68 -8.44 -5.67
CA ILE A 176 -10.43 -9.21 -5.91
C ILE A 176 -10.72 -10.49 -6.68
N ARG A 177 -11.79 -11.24 -6.36
CA ARG A 177 -12.17 -12.45 -7.10
C ARG A 177 -12.53 -12.13 -8.56
N GLU A 178 -13.21 -11.01 -8.79
CA GLU A 178 -13.61 -10.56 -10.13
C GLU A 178 -12.43 -10.02 -10.95
N LYS A 179 -11.66 -9.10 -10.39
CA LYS A 179 -10.58 -8.39 -11.10
C LYS A 179 -9.26 -9.15 -11.09
N ARG A 180 -9.09 -10.10 -10.17
CA ARG A 180 -7.89 -10.90 -9.99
C ARG A 180 -6.67 -9.97 -9.86
N LEU A 181 -5.57 -10.25 -10.56
CA LEU A 181 -4.37 -9.40 -10.56
C LEU A 181 -4.32 -8.39 -11.72
N SER A 182 -5.42 -8.21 -12.47
CA SER A 182 -5.44 -7.35 -13.66
C SER A 182 -5.27 -5.86 -13.36
N GLN A 183 -5.46 -5.45 -12.10
CA GLN A 183 -5.37 -4.07 -11.61
C GLN A 183 -4.38 -3.92 -10.44
N SER A 184 -3.35 -4.76 -10.41
CA SER A 184 -2.35 -4.74 -9.35
C SER A 184 -1.00 -5.24 -9.84
N LEU A 185 0.07 -4.59 -9.43
CA LEU A 185 1.46 -5.01 -9.57
C LEU A 185 2.18 -4.79 -8.23
N PHE A 186 3.26 -4.02 -8.21
CA PHE A 186 4.12 -3.91 -7.05
C PHE A 186 3.42 -3.23 -5.87
N PHE A 187 2.79 -2.08 -6.13
CA PHE A 187 2.23 -1.26 -5.07
C PHE A 187 1.01 -1.91 -4.43
N ILE A 188 0.27 -2.76 -5.15
CA ILE A 188 -1.02 -3.28 -4.71
C ILE A 188 -1.01 -4.78 -4.40
N THR A 189 -0.32 -5.62 -5.18
CA THR A 189 -0.42 -7.09 -4.98
C THR A 189 0.27 -7.53 -3.69
N PHE A 190 1.40 -6.94 -3.29
CA PHE A 190 2.03 -7.29 -2.01
C PHE A 190 1.12 -6.93 -0.81
N PRO A 191 0.59 -5.69 -0.70
CA PRO A 191 -0.41 -5.36 0.32
C PRO A 191 -1.65 -6.25 0.28
N MET A 192 -2.15 -6.59 -0.91
CA MET A 192 -3.28 -7.51 -1.09
C MET A 192 -3.00 -8.87 -0.47
N PHE A 193 -1.82 -9.44 -0.73
CA PHE A 193 -1.46 -10.76 -0.22
C PHE A 193 -1.18 -10.73 1.29
N CYS A 194 -0.60 -9.65 1.82
CA CYS A 194 -0.50 -9.44 3.26
C CYS A 194 -1.89 -9.46 3.92
N ALA A 195 -2.86 -8.75 3.35
CA ALA A 195 -4.21 -8.67 3.89
C ALA A 195 -4.99 -10.00 3.76
N LEU A 196 -4.87 -10.69 2.62
CA LEU A 196 -5.44 -12.03 2.42
C LEU A 196 -4.88 -13.04 3.42
N SER A 197 -3.55 -13.04 3.61
CA SER A 197 -2.87 -13.93 4.55
C SER A 197 -3.33 -13.69 5.99
N ARG A 198 -3.42 -12.41 6.42
CA ARG A 198 -3.95 -12.05 7.75
C ARG A 198 -5.37 -12.56 7.98
N GLU A 199 -6.17 -12.64 6.92
CA GLU A 199 -7.58 -13.04 6.93
C GLU A 199 -7.80 -14.55 6.69
N GLY A 200 -6.72 -15.31 6.50
CA GLY A 200 -6.79 -16.75 6.26
C GLY A 200 -7.39 -17.12 4.90
N GLU A 201 -7.34 -16.21 3.91
CA GLU A 201 -7.88 -16.41 2.56
C GLU A 201 -6.90 -17.19 1.67
N ASP A 202 -6.41 -18.33 2.18
CA ASP A 202 -5.34 -19.12 1.57
C ASP A 202 -5.72 -19.67 0.19
N GLU A 203 -6.98 -20.10 0.00
CA GLU A 203 -7.48 -20.58 -1.29
C GLU A 203 -7.49 -19.48 -2.36
N LEU A 204 -7.92 -18.26 -2.00
CA LEU A 204 -7.95 -17.13 -2.91
C LEU A 204 -6.52 -16.68 -3.25
N MET A 205 -5.65 -16.59 -2.24
CA MET A 205 -4.23 -16.25 -2.45
C MET A 205 -3.55 -17.27 -3.36
N HIS A 206 -3.76 -18.57 -3.16
CA HIS A 206 -3.26 -19.62 -4.04
C HIS A 206 -3.77 -19.44 -5.47
N ALA A 207 -5.08 -19.21 -5.65
CA ALA A 207 -5.67 -19.00 -6.97
C ALA A 207 -5.11 -17.77 -7.71
N LEU A 208 -4.65 -16.74 -7.00
CA LEU A 208 -4.00 -15.55 -7.57
C LEU A 208 -2.51 -15.82 -7.88
N LEU A 209 -1.80 -16.55 -7.00
CA LEU A 209 -0.42 -16.97 -7.24
C LEU A 209 -0.28 -17.85 -8.49
N THR A 210 -1.28 -18.69 -8.76
CA THR A 210 -1.34 -19.57 -9.94
C THR A 210 -2.19 -19.00 -11.07
N ASP A 211 -2.41 -17.69 -11.13
CA ASP A 211 -3.14 -17.06 -12.22
C ASP A 211 -2.35 -17.14 -13.54
N GLU A 212 -2.98 -17.64 -14.60
CA GLU A 212 -2.39 -17.74 -15.95
C GLU A 212 -1.98 -16.38 -16.52
N ASN A 213 -2.55 -15.29 -16.01
CA ASN A 213 -2.29 -13.92 -16.46
C ASN A 213 -1.25 -13.17 -15.61
N ALA A 214 -0.65 -13.82 -14.60
CA ALA A 214 0.35 -13.22 -13.70
C ALA A 214 1.73 -13.88 -13.84
N TRP A 215 2.32 -14.43 -12.77
CA TRP A 215 3.63 -15.10 -12.83
C TRP A 215 3.67 -16.24 -13.86
N LEU A 216 2.59 -17.00 -14.02
CA LEU A 216 2.52 -18.06 -15.04
C LEU A 216 2.57 -17.50 -16.47
N LYS A 217 2.04 -16.30 -16.71
CA LYS A 217 2.17 -15.60 -18.00
C LYS A 217 3.62 -15.29 -18.32
N MET A 218 4.39 -14.82 -17.32
CA MET A 218 5.82 -14.58 -17.50
C MET A 218 6.53 -15.88 -17.92
N LEU A 219 6.26 -16.99 -17.22
CA LEU A 219 6.84 -18.30 -17.53
C LEU A 219 6.45 -18.78 -18.94
N ALA A 220 5.18 -18.63 -19.33
CA ALA A 220 4.70 -18.95 -20.67
C ALA A 220 5.40 -18.11 -21.76
N GLN A 221 5.83 -16.88 -21.42
CA GLN A 221 6.63 -16.01 -22.29
C GLN A 221 8.15 -16.29 -22.19
N GLY A 222 8.58 -17.36 -21.51
CA GLY A 222 9.98 -17.77 -21.40
C GLY A 222 10.79 -16.98 -20.38
N ALA A 223 10.15 -16.41 -19.36
CA ALA A 223 10.84 -15.72 -18.28
C ALA A 223 11.76 -16.68 -17.49
N THR A 224 13.00 -16.24 -17.23
CA THR A 224 13.92 -16.86 -16.27
C THR A 224 14.14 -15.98 -15.03
N ARG A 225 13.51 -14.81 -15.02
CA ARG A 225 13.56 -13.73 -14.03
C ARG A 225 12.22 -13.01 -14.07
N THR A 226 11.82 -12.35 -12.98
CA THR A 226 10.60 -11.53 -12.98
C THR A 226 10.73 -10.31 -13.89
N PHE A 227 9.64 -9.97 -14.57
CA PHE A 227 9.51 -8.74 -15.36
C PHE A 227 9.00 -7.60 -14.47
N GLU A 228 9.00 -6.37 -14.98
CA GLU A 228 8.40 -5.20 -14.32
C GLU A 228 6.86 -5.23 -14.31
N GLY A 229 6.25 -6.12 -15.10
CA GLY A 229 4.81 -6.30 -15.21
C GLY A 229 4.47 -7.75 -15.56
N TRP A 230 3.19 -8.11 -15.56
CA TRP A 230 2.75 -9.49 -15.81
C TRP A 230 3.10 -10.06 -17.19
N SER A 231 3.45 -9.22 -18.18
CA SER A 231 3.93 -9.64 -19.50
C SER A 231 4.97 -8.67 -20.07
N LYS A 232 5.73 -9.16 -21.07
CA LYS A 232 6.66 -8.33 -21.88
C LYS A 232 5.96 -7.16 -22.57
N ASP A 233 4.68 -7.36 -22.88
CA ASP A 233 3.87 -6.45 -23.70
C ASP A 233 3.00 -5.50 -22.87
N LEU A 234 3.05 -5.58 -21.53
CA LEU A 234 2.21 -4.75 -20.66
C LEU A 234 2.45 -3.25 -20.90
N LYS A 235 3.70 -2.88 -21.14
CA LYS A 235 4.10 -1.52 -21.54
C LYS A 235 5.34 -1.55 -22.41
N ARG A 236 5.49 -0.53 -23.24
CA ARG A 236 6.56 -0.45 -24.26
C ARG A 236 7.98 -0.53 -23.69
N ASN A 237 8.20 -0.05 -22.46
CA ASN A 237 9.49 -0.01 -21.80
C ASN A 237 9.61 -0.99 -20.62
N ALA A 238 8.83 -2.08 -20.61
CA ALA A 238 8.87 -3.07 -19.54
C ALA A 238 10.28 -3.66 -19.39
N SER A 239 10.87 -3.52 -18.20
CA SER A 239 12.10 -4.25 -17.90
C SER A 239 11.81 -5.75 -17.80
N LEU A 240 12.60 -6.57 -18.49
CA LEU A 240 12.52 -8.04 -18.42
C LEU A 240 13.41 -8.63 -17.32
N PHE A 241 14.02 -7.76 -16.52
CA PHE A 241 14.67 -8.11 -15.28
C PHE A 241 14.37 -7.03 -14.24
N HIS A 242 13.39 -7.30 -13.39
CA HIS A 242 12.94 -6.38 -12.36
C HIS A 242 12.55 -7.15 -11.09
N LEU A 243 13.08 -6.75 -9.93
CA LEU A 243 12.85 -7.47 -8.67
C LEU A 243 11.49 -7.16 -8.04
N THR A 244 10.76 -6.18 -8.54
CA THR A 244 9.50 -5.73 -7.93
C THR A 244 8.42 -6.80 -7.84
N LEU A 245 8.46 -7.86 -8.65
CA LEU A 245 7.47 -8.95 -8.59
C LEU A 245 8.04 -10.25 -8.02
N SER A 246 9.28 -10.24 -7.53
CA SER A 246 9.87 -11.44 -6.87
C SER A 246 9.29 -11.68 -5.48
N TYR A 247 8.56 -10.71 -4.90
CA TYR A 247 7.88 -10.88 -3.61
C TYR A 247 6.88 -12.04 -3.61
N GLY A 248 6.41 -12.51 -4.78
CA GLY A 248 5.50 -13.66 -4.85
C GLY A 248 6.09 -14.89 -4.15
N ALA A 249 7.41 -15.02 -4.14
CA ALA A 249 8.11 -16.08 -3.41
C ALA A 249 7.88 -16.03 -1.90
N ALA A 250 7.73 -14.85 -1.30
CA ALA A 250 7.48 -14.70 0.14
C ALA A 250 6.21 -15.45 0.58
N PHE A 251 5.17 -15.40 -0.26
CA PHE A 251 3.87 -16.04 0.00
C PHE A 251 3.81 -17.53 -0.38
N LEU A 252 4.95 -18.09 -0.82
CA LEU A 252 5.13 -19.52 -1.08
C LEU A 252 6.03 -20.18 0.00
N THR A 253 6.42 -19.44 1.03
CA THR A 253 7.25 -19.91 2.14
C THR A 253 6.44 -20.06 3.43
N ASP A 254 7.08 -20.59 4.47
CA ASP A 254 6.58 -20.63 5.84
C ASP A 254 6.80 -19.31 6.61
N TRP A 255 7.19 -18.24 5.92
CA TRP A 255 7.35 -16.94 6.55
C TRP A 255 6.01 -16.39 7.06
N ASP A 256 5.91 -16.25 8.39
CA ASP A 256 4.72 -15.75 9.06
C ASP A 256 4.56 -14.23 8.94
N ILE A 257 4.13 -13.80 7.76
CA ILE A 257 3.81 -12.39 7.48
C ILE A 257 2.53 -11.93 8.19
N ARG A 258 1.69 -12.87 8.66
CA ARG A 258 0.35 -12.60 9.20
C ARG A 258 0.39 -11.71 10.44
N GLU A 259 1.40 -11.90 11.28
CA GLU A 259 1.52 -11.19 12.56
C GLU A 259 2.25 -9.83 12.45
N ILE A 260 3.03 -9.62 11.38
CA ILE A 260 3.80 -8.39 11.19
C ILE A 260 2.85 -7.20 11.00
N PHE A 261 1.89 -7.31 10.07
CA PHE A 261 1.00 -6.21 9.66
C PHE A 261 -0.43 -6.32 10.23
N ARG A 262 -0.54 -6.73 11.50
CA ARG A 262 -1.76 -6.65 12.32
C ARG A 262 -1.67 -5.46 13.29
N PHE A 263 -2.66 -4.58 13.31
CA PHE A 263 -2.66 -3.28 13.99
C PHE A 263 -3.80 -3.12 15.00
#